data_AF-A0A7J7TPX0-F1
#
_entry.id   AF-A0A7J7TPX0-F1
#
_cell.length_a   1.000
_cell.length_b   1.000
_cell.length_c   1.000
_cell.angle_alpha   90.00
_cell.angle_beta   90.00
_cell.angle_gamma   90.00
#
_symmetry.space_group_name_H-M   'P 1'
#
loop_
_entity.id
_entity.type
_entity.pdbx_description
1 polymer ?
#
loop_
_entity_poly.entity_id
_entity_poly.type
_entity_poly.pdbx_seq_one_letter_code
_entity_poly.pdbx_strand_id
1 'polypeptide(L)'
;MGWAAPPPGTRECRVGQYVVDLTSFEQLALPVLDAGAGPRVCVIDEVGKMELFSRPFLQAVRQALAAPGTVVLGTIPVPKGKPLAFVEEIRSRADVQVVSVTKENRNHLLPDIVRSVQSGGK
;
A
#
# COMPACT_ATOMS: atom_id res chain seq x y z
N MET A 1 -20.88 -5.92 -28.78
CA MET A 1 -21.00 -6.54 -27.45
C MET A 1 -20.92 -5.42 -26.43
N GLY A 2 -22.06 -4.99 -25.88
CA GLY A 2 -22.14 -3.83 -24.99
C GLY A 2 -21.64 -4.15 -23.60
N TRP A 3 -20.90 -3.23 -22.98
CA TRP A 3 -20.59 -3.33 -21.56
C TRP A 3 -21.89 -3.14 -20.78
N ALA A 4 -22.24 -4.12 -19.95
CA ALA A 4 -23.36 -3.97 -19.02
C ALA A 4 -22.88 -3.13 -17.84
N ALA A 5 -23.62 -2.07 -17.53
CA ALA A 5 -23.39 -1.30 -16.31
C ALA A 5 -23.65 -2.20 -15.08
N PRO A 6 -22.78 -2.18 -14.06
CA PRO A 6 -22.98 -2.97 -12.86
C PRO A 6 -24.26 -2.54 -12.12
N PRO A 7 -24.93 -3.47 -11.41
CA PRO A 7 -26.22 -3.21 -10.78
C PRO A 7 -26.15 -2.11 -9.70
N PRO A 8 -27.26 -1.38 -9.45
CA PRO A 8 -27.29 -0.26 -8.52
C PRO A 8 -27.19 -0.79 -7.08
N GLY A 9 -26.12 -0.42 -6.38
CA GLY A 9 -25.84 -0.85 -5.01
C GLY A 9 -24.36 -1.00 -4.70
N THR A 10 -23.54 -1.21 -5.73
CA THR A 10 -22.09 -1.15 -5.62
C THR A 10 -21.69 0.32 -5.53
N ARG A 11 -21.14 0.78 -4.40
CA ARG A 11 -20.40 2.05 -4.38
C ARG A 11 -19.40 2.00 -5.52
N GLU A 12 -19.63 2.78 -6.57
CA GLU A 12 -18.75 2.75 -7.73
C GLU A 12 -17.34 3.12 -7.24
N CYS A 13 -16.45 2.13 -7.20
CA CYS A 13 -15.06 2.31 -6.79
C CYS A 13 -14.32 2.99 -7.95
N ARG A 14 -14.67 4.24 -8.21
CA ARG A 14 -14.19 5.02 -9.34
C ARG A 14 -13.10 5.99 -8.92
N VAL A 15 -12.08 6.09 -9.75
CA VAL A 15 -11.04 7.12 -9.68
C VAL A 15 -10.94 7.79 -11.05
N GLY A 16 -11.53 8.98 -11.16
CA GLY A 16 -11.66 9.66 -12.45
C GLY A 16 -12.51 8.82 -13.41
N GLN A 17 -11.92 8.43 -14.55
CA GLN A 17 -12.58 7.62 -15.57
C GLN A 17 -12.46 6.11 -15.33
N TYR A 18 -11.66 5.69 -14.34
CA TYR A 18 -11.36 4.29 -14.08
C TYR A 18 -12.27 3.71 -13.01
N VAL A 19 -12.67 2.46 -13.20
CA VAL A 19 -13.36 1.63 -12.19
C VAL A 19 -12.35 0.62 -11.65
N VAL A 20 -12.26 0.49 -10.34
CA VAL A 20 -11.42 -0.49 -9.67
C VAL A 20 -12.15 -1.83 -9.61
N ASP A 21 -11.56 -2.87 -10.19
CA ASP A 21 -11.99 -4.25 -9.98
C ASP A 21 -11.38 -4.78 -8.67
N LEU A 22 -12.14 -4.62 -7.58
CA LEU A 22 -11.72 -5.06 -6.26
C LEU A 22 -11.57 -6.57 -6.15
N THR A 23 -12.40 -7.34 -6.87
CA THR A 23 -12.39 -8.79 -6.72
C THR A 23 -11.08 -9.35 -7.25
N SER A 24 -10.69 -8.94 -8.45
CA SER A 24 -9.43 -9.36 -9.07
C SER A 24 -8.22 -8.87 -8.26
N PHE A 25 -8.29 -7.65 -7.72
CA PHE A 25 -7.23 -7.10 -6.86
C PHE A 25 -7.07 -7.91 -5.57
N GLU A 26 -8.16 -8.17 -4.85
CA GLU A 26 -8.14 -8.88 -3.56
C GLU A 26 -7.66 -10.32 -3.72
N GLN A 27 -8.10 -11.02 -4.77
CA GLN A 27 -7.66 -12.38 -5.06
C GLN A 27 -6.15 -12.49 -5.29
N LEU A 28 -5.52 -11.44 -5.81
CA LEU A 28 -4.09 -11.41 -6.05
C LEU A 28 -3.29 -10.91 -4.84
N ALA A 29 -3.72 -9.80 -4.23
CA ALA A 29 -2.95 -9.09 -3.23
C ALA A 29 -3.02 -9.74 -1.83
N LEU A 30 -4.20 -10.19 -1.39
CA LEU A 30 -4.40 -10.67 -0.03
C LEU A 30 -3.56 -11.91 0.31
N PRO A 31 -3.45 -12.94 -0.56
CA PRO A 31 -2.64 -14.12 -0.25
C PRO A 31 -1.15 -13.81 -0.05
N VAL A 32 -0.63 -12.78 -0.74
CA VAL A 32 0.79 -12.40 -0.65
C VAL A 32 1.08 -11.64 0.64
N LEU A 33 0.11 -10.86 1.13
CA LEU A 33 0.24 -10.14 2.40
C LEU A 33 0.15 -11.08 3.62
N ASP A 34 -0.58 -12.19 3.49
CA ASP A 34 -0.80 -13.19 4.55
C ASP A 34 0.37 -14.20 4.73
N ALA A 35 1.57 -13.88 4.23
CA ALA A 35 2.66 -14.85 4.12
C ALA A 35 3.39 -15.21 5.45
N GLY A 36 2.73 -15.92 6.37
CA GLY A 36 3.35 -16.83 7.34
C GLY A 36 4.29 -16.24 8.41
N ALA A 37 4.92 -17.13 9.18
CA ALA A 37 5.82 -16.77 10.28
C ALA A 37 7.29 -16.72 9.82
N GLY A 38 8.01 -15.66 10.20
CA GLY A 38 9.46 -15.53 9.98
C GLY A 38 9.89 -14.11 9.56
N PRO A 39 11.19 -13.79 9.64
CA PRO A 39 11.72 -12.52 9.16
C PRO A 39 11.50 -12.38 7.65
N ARG A 40 10.86 -11.29 7.22
CA ARG A 40 10.55 -11.07 5.80
C ARG A 40 10.52 -9.60 5.44
N VAL A 41 10.81 -9.31 4.18
CA VAL A 41 10.56 -8.00 3.58
C VAL A 41 9.27 -8.11 2.77
N CYS A 42 8.24 -7.36 3.17
CA CYS A 42 6.98 -7.23 2.46
C CYS A 42 7.05 -5.99 1.56
N VAL A 43 6.89 -6.16 0.26
CA VAL A 43 6.94 -5.05 -0.71
C VAL A 43 5.54 -4.71 -1.17
N ILE A 44 5.15 -3.45 -1.01
CA ILE A 44 3.84 -2.93 -1.42
C ILE A 44 4.08 -1.70 -2.29
N ASP A 45 4.11 -1.89 -3.60
CA ASP A 45 4.16 -0.76 -4.52
C ASP A 45 2.75 -0.18 -4.66
N GLU A 46 2.60 0.95 -4.00
CA GLU A 46 1.43 1.80 -3.83
C GLU A 46 0.38 1.33 -2.79
N VAL A 47 0.25 2.12 -1.72
CA VAL A 47 -0.95 2.19 -0.88
C VAL A 47 -1.63 3.52 -1.16
N GLY A 48 -2.45 3.53 -2.20
CA GLY A 48 -3.03 4.72 -2.79
C GLY A 48 -4.55 4.68 -2.86
N LYS A 49 -5.13 5.69 -3.51
CA LYS A 49 -6.58 5.91 -3.52
C LYS A 49 -7.38 4.71 -4.04
N MET A 50 -6.82 3.93 -4.97
CA MET A 50 -7.49 2.79 -5.59
C MET A 50 -7.56 1.59 -4.63
N GLU A 51 -6.49 1.35 -3.88
CA GLU A 51 -6.39 0.25 -2.93
C GLU A 51 -7.26 0.49 -1.69
N LEU A 52 -7.51 1.76 -1.33
CA LEU A 52 -8.36 2.14 -0.20
C LEU A 52 -9.82 1.73 -0.32
N PHE A 53 -10.27 1.33 -1.50
CA PHE A 53 -11.60 0.76 -1.69
C PHE A 53 -11.70 -0.68 -1.13
N SER A 54 -10.58 -1.40 -1.00
CA SER A 54 -10.54 -2.74 -0.42
C SER A 54 -10.30 -2.68 1.09
N ARG A 55 -11.36 -2.94 1.88
CA ARG A 55 -11.22 -3.07 3.35
C ARG A 55 -10.33 -4.26 3.75
N PRO A 56 -10.44 -5.45 3.12
CA PRO A 56 -9.53 -6.57 3.40
C PRO A 56 -8.06 -6.20 3.19
N PHE A 57 -7.73 -5.47 2.12
CA PHE A 57 -6.37 -5.02 1.86
C PHE A 57 -5.86 -4.10 2.97
N LEU A 58 -6.68 -3.14 3.41
CA LEU A 58 -6.32 -2.23 4.51
C LEU A 58 -6.00 -3.00 5.80
N GLN A 59 -6.80 -4.02 6.10
CA GLN A 59 -6.56 -4.90 7.25
C GLN A 59 -5.26 -5.69 7.10
N ALA A 60 -5.00 -6.25 5.92
CA ALA A 60 -3.79 -7.00 5.63
C ALA A 60 -2.53 -6.11 5.74
N VAL A 61 -2.57 -4.87 5.25
CA VAL A 61 -1.47 -3.90 5.41
C VAL A 61 -1.23 -3.57 6.89
N ARG A 62 -2.29 -3.35 7.69
CA ARG A 62 -2.13 -3.15 9.14
C ARG A 62 -1.50 -4.34 9.83
N GLN A 63 -1.90 -5.56 9.45
CA GLN A 63 -1.33 -6.79 10.00
C GLN A 63 0.14 -6.94 9.60
N ALA A 64 0.50 -6.66 8.35
CA ALA A 64 1.90 -6.68 7.89
C ALA A 64 2.76 -5.66 8.66
N LEU A 65 2.26 -4.44 8.87
CA LEU A 65 2.94 -3.41 9.67
C LEU A 65 3.01 -3.73 11.17
N ALA A 66 2.16 -4.62 11.68
CA ALA A 66 2.18 -5.05 13.08
C ALA A 66 2.91 -6.37 13.31
N ALA A 67 3.28 -7.08 12.24
CA ALA A 67 3.85 -8.41 12.31
C ALA A 67 5.31 -8.35 12.78
N PRO A 68 5.67 -8.99 13.91
CA PRO A 68 7.04 -9.06 14.38
C PRO A 68 7.96 -9.68 13.32
N GLY A 69 9.15 -9.09 13.13
CA GLY A 69 10.14 -9.55 12.14
C GLY A 69 9.79 -9.24 10.68
N THR A 70 8.66 -8.57 10.41
CA THR A 70 8.31 -8.14 9.05
C THR A 70 8.75 -6.69 8.84
N VAL A 71 9.57 -6.45 7.81
CA VAL A 71 9.89 -5.11 7.31
C VAL A 71 8.98 -4.81 6.13
N VAL A 72 8.18 -3.76 6.21
CA VAL A 72 7.35 -3.31 5.08
C VAL A 72 8.09 -2.23 4.32
N LEU A 73 8.36 -2.47 3.04
CA LEU A 73 8.84 -1.47 2.09
C LEU A 73 7.69 -1.14 1.14
N GLY A 74 7.27 0.12 1.09
CA GLY A 74 6.21 0.50 0.17
C GLY A 74 6.20 1.97 -0.20
N THR A 75 5.35 2.29 -1.16
CA THR A 75 5.15 3.65 -1.65
C THR A 75 3.77 4.16 -1.22
N ILE A 76 3.72 5.43 -0.80
CA ILE A 76 2.48 6.12 -0.46
C ILE A 76 2.39 7.44 -1.22
N PRO A 77 1.19 7.90 -1.59
CA PRO A 77 1.05 9.17 -2.28
C PRO A 77 1.53 10.33 -1.40
N VAL A 78 2.06 11.37 -2.06
CA VAL A 78 2.39 12.64 -1.40
C VAL A 78 1.07 13.31 -0.94
N PRO A 79 1.02 13.94 0.25
CA PRO A 79 -0.18 14.65 0.70
C PRO A 79 -0.54 15.74 -0.29
N LYS A 80 -1.62 15.53 -1.05
CA LYS A 80 -2.18 16.51 -1.99
C LYS A 80 -3.69 16.43 -1.98
N GLY A 81 -4.34 17.58 -1.80
CA GLY A 81 -5.80 17.66 -1.73
C GLY A 81 -6.37 17.03 -0.47
N LYS A 82 -7.47 16.28 -0.60
CA LYS A 82 -8.13 15.64 0.54
C LYS A 82 -7.24 14.52 1.10
N PRO A 83 -6.93 14.52 2.41
CA PRO A 83 -6.10 13.49 3.01
C PRO A 83 -6.77 12.12 2.91
N LEU A 84 -5.96 11.13 2.56
CA LEU A 84 -6.35 9.73 2.58
C LEU A 84 -6.06 9.20 3.98
N ALA A 85 -7.11 8.99 4.78
CA ALA A 85 -6.97 8.72 6.22
C ALA A 85 -6.01 7.55 6.52
N PHE A 86 -6.07 6.48 5.74
CA PHE A 86 -5.19 5.32 5.91
C PHE A 86 -3.73 5.60 5.53
N VAL A 87 -3.49 6.47 4.53
CA VAL A 87 -2.13 6.88 4.17
C VAL A 87 -1.52 7.71 5.29
N GLU A 88 -2.30 8.61 5.89
CA GLU A 88 -1.84 9.41 7.03
C GLU A 88 -1.66 8.57 8.30
N GLU A 89 -2.47 7.52 8.48
CA GLU A 89 -2.26 6.51 9.51
C GLU A 89 -0.88 5.86 9.36
N ILE A 90 -0.52 5.37 8.17
CA ILE A 90 0.82 4.78 7.91
C ILE A 90 1.93 5.81 8.12
N ARG A 91 1.78 7.02 7.58
CA ARG A 91 2.78 8.10 7.64
C ARG A 91 3.09 8.54 9.08
N SER A 92 2.10 8.51 9.96
CA SER A 92 2.22 9.02 11.34
C SER A 92 2.73 7.97 12.34
N ARG A 93 2.95 6.73 11.91
CA ARG A 93 3.49 5.69 12.78
C ARG A 93 4.92 6.01 13.22
N ALA A 94 5.21 5.80 14.50
CA ALA A 94 6.52 6.05 15.08
C ALA A 94 7.62 5.10 14.54
N ASP A 95 7.24 3.94 14.03
CA ASP A 95 8.12 2.91 13.48
C ASP A 95 8.24 2.97 11.94
N VAL A 96 7.69 4.01 11.30
CA VAL A 96 7.76 4.20 9.84
C VAL A 96 8.73 5.32 9.50
N GLN A 97 9.72 4.99 8.67
CA GLN A 97 10.59 5.99 8.04
C GLN A 97 9.99 6.43 6.70
N VAL A 98 9.64 7.71 6.59
CA VAL A 98 9.09 8.28 5.34
C VAL A 98 10.20 9.01 4.58
N VAL A 99 10.44 8.59 3.34
CA VAL A 99 11.40 9.24 2.42
C VAL A 99 10.62 9.91 1.29
N SER A 100 10.71 11.24 1.21
CA SER A 100 10.13 12.00 0.10
C SER A 100 11.04 11.91 -1.13
N VAL A 101 10.57 11.22 -2.17
CA VAL A 101 11.29 11.08 -3.44
C VAL A 101 11.12 12.35 -4.27
N THR A 102 12.22 12.93 -4.74
CA THR A 102 12.30 14.08 -5.64
C THR A 102 13.05 13.72 -6.91
N LYS A 103 13.04 14.60 -7.92
CA LYS A 103 13.77 14.36 -9.18
C LYS A 103 15.29 14.29 -8.94
N GLU A 104 15.76 15.02 -7.94
CA GLU A 104 17.17 15.19 -7.58
C GLU A 104 17.68 13.99 -6.79
N ASN A 105 16.87 13.39 -5.91
CA ASN A 105 17.32 12.28 -5.05
C ASN A 105 17.00 10.89 -5.61
N ARG A 106 16.04 10.72 -6.54
CA ARG A 106 15.52 9.41 -6.96
C ARG A 106 16.59 8.38 -7.36
N ASN A 107 17.66 8.82 -8.00
CA ASN A 107 18.73 7.95 -8.50
C ASN A 107 19.77 7.58 -7.43
N HIS A 108 19.70 8.22 -6.26
CA HIS A 108 20.66 8.08 -5.17
C HIS A 108 20.07 7.46 -3.90
N LEU A 109 18.74 7.26 -3.84
CA LEU A 109 18.07 6.74 -2.64
C LEU A 109 18.25 5.23 -2.43
N LEU A 110 18.61 4.47 -3.45
CA LEU A 110 18.68 3.01 -3.37
C LEU A 110 19.57 2.51 -2.22
N PRO A 111 20.82 3.01 -2.03
CA PRO A 111 21.68 2.56 -0.93
C PRO A 111 21.08 2.85 0.45
N ASP A 112 20.41 3.99 0.60
CA ASP A 112 19.81 4.41 1.87
C ASP A 112 18.60 3.54 2.22
N ILE A 113 17.74 3.26 1.23
CA ILE A 113 16.57 2.36 1.40
C ILE A 113 17.04 0.96 1.76
N VAL A 114 18.03 0.42 1.04
CA VAL A 114 18.58 -0.92 1.32
C VAL A 114 19.15 -0.98 2.73
N ARG A 115 19.87 0.06 3.18
CA ARG A 115 20.39 0.15 4.55
C ARG A 115 19.27 0.15 5.58
N SER A 116 18.23 0.96 5.39
CA SER A 116 17.07 1.03 6.29
C SER A 116 16.37 -0.33 6.40
N VAL A 117 16.16 -1.03 5.28
CA VAL A 117 15.54 -2.36 5.26
C VAL A 117 16.40 -3.40 6.00
N GLN A 118 17.73 -3.36 5.80
CA GLN A 118 18.65 -4.27 6.50
C GLN A 118 18.74 -4.00 8.01
N SER A 119 18.59 -2.75 8.45
CA SER A 119 18.58 -2.42 9.88
C SER A 119 17.26 -2.75 10.58
N GLY A 120 16.13 -2.69 9.87
CA GLY A 120 14.80 -2.97 10.44
C GLY A 120 14.50 -4.46 10.64
N GLY A 121 15.32 -5.35 10.07
CA GLY A 121 15.20 -6.81 10.24
C GLY A 121 16.03 -7.41 11.38
N LYS A 122 16.68 -6.56 12.21
CA LYS A 122 17.40 -6.97 13.43
C LYS A 122 16.55 -6.70 14.66
#